data_AF-K1YE72-F1
#
_entry.id   AF-K1YE72-F1
#
_cell.length_a   1.000
_cell.length_b   1.000
_cell.length_c   1.000
_cell.angle_alpha   90.00
_cell.angle_beta   90.00
_cell.angle_gamma   90.00
#
_symmetry.space_group_name_H-M   'P 1'
#
loop_
_entity.id
_entity.type
_entity.pdbx_description
1 polymer ?
#
loop_
_entity_poly.entity_id
_entity_poly.type
_entity_poly.pdbx_seq_one_letter_code
_entity_poly.pdbx_strand_id
1 'polypeptide(L)'
;MFEINVGDLLASYSGDSKELLFNGEVIPGYYEDITFTQPLDFRIKLISLDDGIEVVFESLDTEVEYDGKVHPIHLSQVERTFKERFDPLAPDDIKFITKGTTIDLKEIIREEILISIY
;
A
#
# COMPACT_ATOMS: atom_id res chain seq x y z
N MET A 1 -3.98 7.20 8.17
CA MET A 1 -4.47 7.74 6.88
C MET A 1 -4.63 6.64 5.85
N PHE A 2 -3.72 5.65 5.83
CA PHE A 2 -3.76 4.51 4.91
C PHE A 2 -3.92 3.15 5.61
N GLU A 3 -4.54 3.16 6.79
CA GLU A 3 -4.86 1.95 7.54
C GLU A 3 -6.18 1.38 7.02
N ILE A 4 -6.18 0.12 6.61
CA ILE A 4 -7.35 -0.56 6.05
C ILE A 4 -7.70 -1.74 6.93
N ASN A 5 -8.96 -1.81 7.36
CA ASN A 5 -9.47 -2.98 8.06
C ASN A 5 -9.76 -4.10 7.05
N VAL A 6 -9.07 -5.22 7.24
CA VAL A 6 -9.16 -6.45 6.44
C VAL A 6 -9.70 -7.62 7.26
N GLY A 7 -10.22 -7.38 8.47
CA GLY A 7 -10.76 -8.42 9.34
C GLY A 7 -11.90 -9.21 8.68
N ASP A 8 -12.74 -8.54 7.89
CA ASP A 8 -13.81 -9.20 7.14
C ASP A 8 -13.25 -10.16 6.07
N LEU A 9 -12.16 -9.79 5.39
CA LEU A 9 -11.50 -10.62 4.36
C LEU A 9 -10.78 -11.82 4.98
N LEU A 10 -10.13 -11.63 6.12
CA LEU A 10 -9.48 -12.70 6.88
C LEU A 10 -10.48 -13.73 7.42
N ALA A 11 -11.69 -13.29 7.76
CA ALA A 11 -12.78 -14.17 8.17
C ALA A 11 -13.53 -14.81 6.98
N SER A 12 -13.21 -14.38 5.75
CA SER A 12 -13.83 -14.85 4.51
C SER A 12 -13.10 -16.08 3.95
N TYR A 13 -13.60 -16.61 2.84
CA TYR A 13 -12.92 -17.71 2.15
C TYR A 13 -11.68 -17.22 1.39
N SER A 14 -10.64 -18.05 1.36
CA SER A 14 -9.46 -17.80 0.53
C SER A 14 -9.87 -17.59 -0.94
N GLY A 15 -9.33 -16.55 -1.56
CA GLY A 15 -9.70 -16.09 -2.90
C GLY A 15 -10.84 -15.06 -2.94
N ASP A 16 -11.49 -14.77 -1.80
CA ASP A 16 -12.41 -13.62 -1.73
C ASP A 16 -11.62 -12.32 -1.93
N SER A 17 -12.26 -11.33 -2.57
CA SER A 17 -11.56 -10.10 -2.94
C SER A 17 -12.40 -8.85 -2.76
N LYS A 18 -11.73 -7.74 -2.46
CA LYS A 18 -12.34 -6.44 -2.23
C LYS A 18 -11.52 -5.36 -2.92
N GLU A 19 -12.19 -4.52 -3.68
CA GLU A 19 -11.58 -3.37 -4.32
C GLU A 19 -11.80 -2.12 -3.46
N LEU A 20 -10.77 -1.29 -3.39
CA LEU A 20 -10.80 -0.01 -2.70
C LEU A 20 -10.20 1.06 -3.60
N LEU A 21 -10.87 2.21 -3.65
CA LEU A 21 -10.31 3.42 -4.23
C LEU A 21 -10.03 4.43 -3.13
N PHE A 22 -8.90 5.11 -3.29
CA PHE A 22 -8.55 6.28 -2.53
C PHE A 22 -8.27 7.42 -3.48
N ASN A 23 -8.84 8.58 -3.19
CA ASN A 23 -8.51 9.83 -3.85
C ASN A 23 -8.48 10.91 -2.77
N GLY A 24 -7.33 11.53 -2.56
CA GLY A 24 -7.20 12.53 -1.51
C GLY A 24 -5.87 13.25 -1.49
N GLU A 25 -5.89 14.46 -0.96
CA GLU A 25 -4.69 15.26 -0.72
C GLU A 25 -3.90 14.69 0.46
N VAL A 26 -2.58 14.54 0.29
CA VAL A 26 -1.67 14.17 1.37
C VAL A 26 -1.06 15.44 1.93
N ILE A 27 -1.27 15.69 3.23
CA ILE A 27 -0.79 16.93 3.86
C ILE A 27 0.74 17.04 3.80
N PRO A 28 1.30 18.23 3.54
CA PRO A 28 2.74 18.44 3.60
C PRO A 28 3.32 18.03 4.95
N GLY A 29 4.46 17.34 4.92
CA GLY A 29 5.11 16.79 6.12
C GLY A 29 4.54 15.46 6.62
N TYR A 30 3.55 14.87 5.92
CA TYR A 30 3.11 13.51 6.22
C TYR A 30 4.22 12.46 5.97
N TYR A 31 4.94 12.63 4.86
CA TYR A 31 6.22 11.99 4.61
C TYR A 31 7.32 13.03 4.77
N GLU A 32 8.43 12.66 5.40
CA GLU A 32 9.51 13.62 5.72
C GLU A 32 10.34 13.99 4.48
N ASP A 33 10.39 13.09 3.51
CA ASP A 33 11.27 13.15 2.34
C ASP A 33 10.54 13.45 1.02
N ILE A 34 9.21 13.43 1.03
CA ILE A 34 8.38 13.57 -0.19
C ILE A 34 7.25 14.55 0.07
N THR A 35 7.02 15.48 -0.85
CA THR A 35 5.87 16.39 -0.82
C THR A 35 4.94 16.12 -1.99
N PHE A 36 3.66 15.88 -1.74
CA PHE A 36 2.67 15.65 -2.78
C PHE A 36 2.25 16.99 -3.40
N THR A 37 2.47 17.16 -4.70
CA THR A 37 2.05 18.35 -5.47
C THR A 37 0.69 18.17 -6.11
N GLN A 38 0.24 16.92 -6.25
CA GLN A 38 -1.11 16.54 -6.66
C GLN A 38 -1.74 15.56 -5.67
N PRO A 39 -3.08 15.43 -5.65
CA PRO A 39 -3.73 14.39 -4.86
C PRO A 39 -3.17 13.00 -5.17
N LEU A 40 -3.14 12.14 -4.16
CA LEU A 40 -2.85 10.73 -4.34
C LEU A 40 -4.14 10.03 -4.77
N ASP A 41 -4.12 9.46 -5.96
CA ASP A 41 -5.14 8.54 -6.45
C ASP A 41 -4.57 7.14 -6.49
N PHE A 42 -5.25 6.18 -5.88
CA PHE A 42 -4.92 4.78 -6.09
C PHE A 42 -6.14 3.88 -6.07
N ARG A 43 -6.03 2.79 -6.80
CA ARG A 43 -6.94 1.67 -6.76
C ARG A 43 -6.18 0.43 -6.35
N ILE A 44 -6.67 -0.22 -5.30
CA ILE A 44 -6.14 -1.49 -4.85
C ILE A 44 -7.21 -2.57 -4.88
N LYS A 45 -6.77 -3.80 -5.09
CA LYS A 45 -7.53 -5.01 -4.89
C LYS A 45 -6.89 -5.81 -3.77
N LEU A 46 -7.67 -6.09 -2.74
CA LEU A 46 -7.31 -6.96 -1.64
C LEU A 46 -7.81 -8.36 -1.94
N ILE A 47 -6.97 -9.37 -1.78
CA ILE A 47 -7.31 -10.78 -2.01
C ILE A 47 -6.98 -11.55 -0.74
N SER A 48 -7.95 -12.30 -0.23
CA SER A 48 -7.75 -13.16 0.93
C SER A 48 -6.90 -14.37 0.57
N LEU A 49 -5.85 -14.63 1.32
CA LEU A 49 -4.99 -15.80 1.22
C LEU A 49 -5.18 -16.71 2.44
N ASP A 50 -4.71 -17.95 2.35
CA ASP A 50 -4.79 -18.90 3.47
C ASP A 50 -4.01 -18.45 4.72
N ASP A 51 -2.98 -17.62 4.56
CA ASP A 51 -2.10 -17.14 5.64
C ASP A 51 -1.92 -15.61 5.69
N GLY A 52 -2.81 -14.86 5.01
CA GLY A 52 -2.66 -13.41 4.90
C GLY A 52 -3.59 -12.74 3.90
N ILE A 53 -3.20 -11.54 3.48
CA ILE A 53 -3.88 -10.74 2.46
C ILE A 53 -2.86 -10.33 1.40
N GLU A 54 -3.19 -10.54 0.14
CA GLU A 54 -2.49 -9.95 -0.98
C GLU A 54 -3.12 -8.61 -1.34
N VAL A 55 -2.28 -7.61 -1.57
CA VAL A 55 -2.67 -6.26 -2.00
C VAL A 55 -2.09 -6.02 -3.37
N VAL A 56 -2.96 -5.84 -4.34
CA VAL A 56 -2.59 -5.52 -5.72
C VAL A 56 -2.95 -4.07 -5.98
N PHE A 57 -1.96 -3.21 -6.20
CA PHE A 57 -2.18 -1.86 -6.72
C PHE A 57 -2.46 -1.96 -8.21
N GLU A 58 -3.73 -1.81 -8.57
CA GLU A 58 -4.14 -1.77 -9.97
C GLU A 58 -3.67 -0.47 -10.63
N SER A 59 -3.78 0.63 -9.89
CA SER A 59 -3.22 1.93 -10.27
C SER A 59 -2.80 2.73 -9.03
N LEU A 60 -1.72 3.50 -9.16
CA LEU A 60 -1.33 4.54 -8.22
C LEU A 60 -0.79 5.71 -9.05
N ASP A 61 -1.47 6.84 -8.95
CA ASP A 61 -1.27 8.02 -9.76
C ASP A 61 -1.14 9.24 -8.85
N THR A 62 -0.03 9.95 -8.97
CA THR A 62 0.18 11.19 -8.24
C THR A 62 1.34 11.99 -8.84
N GLU A 63 1.62 13.15 -8.26
CA GLU A 63 2.80 13.93 -8.57
C GLU A 63 3.45 14.35 -7.25
N VAL A 64 4.78 14.14 -7.16
CA VAL A 64 5.53 14.41 -5.94
C VAL A 64 6.77 15.23 -6.21
N GLU A 65 7.13 16.08 -5.26
CA GLU A 65 8.42 16.74 -5.19
C GLU A 65 9.36 15.92 -4.30
N TYR A 66 10.52 15.55 -4.86
CA TYR A 66 11.61 14.86 -4.18
C TYR A 66 12.94 15.52 -4.58
N ASP A 67 13.78 15.84 -3.60
CA ASP A 67 15.07 16.54 -3.81
C ASP A 67 14.95 17.80 -4.69
N GLY A 68 13.86 18.57 -4.50
CA GLY A 68 13.58 19.80 -5.24
C GLY A 68 13.19 19.62 -6.72
N LYS A 69 12.89 18.38 -7.14
CA LYS A 69 12.39 18.06 -8.49
C LYS A 69 11.01 17.44 -8.41
N VAL A 70 10.17 17.78 -9.39
CA VAL A 70 8.82 17.24 -9.51
C VAL A 70 8.86 15.98 -10.38
N HIS A 71 8.26 14.91 -9.89
CA HIS A 71 8.20 13.59 -10.51
C HIS A 71 6.74 13.15 -10.65
N PRO A 72 6.24 12.92 -11.88
CA PRO A 72 4.97 12.25 -12.07
C PRO A 72 5.14 10.76 -11.74
N ILE A 73 4.25 10.24 -10.89
CA ILE A 73 4.26 8.84 -10.47
C ILE A 73 3.05 8.15 -11.08
N HIS A 74 3.31 7.09 -11.84
CA HIS A 74 2.30 6.22 -12.43
C HIS A 74 2.74 4.78 -12.27
N LEU A 75 2.09 4.07 -11.35
CA LEU A 75 2.36 2.67 -11.06
C LEU A 75 1.14 1.83 -11.34
N SER A 76 1.36 0.60 -11.79
CA SER A 76 0.31 -0.37 -12.04
C SER A 76 0.83 -1.78 -11.80
N GLN A 77 -0.05 -2.67 -11.37
CA GLN A 77 0.24 -4.08 -11.13
C GLN A 77 1.36 -4.30 -10.09
N VAL A 78 1.40 -3.48 -9.04
CA VAL A 78 2.33 -3.70 -7.92
C VAL A 78 1.67 -4.61 -6.89
N GLU A 79 2.35 -5.69 -6.52
CA GLU A 79 1.84 -6.70 -5.60
C GLU A 79 2.61 -6.69 -4.29
N ARG A 80 1.89 -6.74 -3.17
CA ARG A 80 2.44 -6.79 -1.82
C ARG A 80 1.64 -7.76 -0.97
N THR A 81 2.32 -8.65 -0.26
CA THR A 81 1.67 -9.65 0.60
C THR A 81 1.84 -9.29 2.07
N PHE A 82 0.72 -9.29 2.80
CA PHE A 82 0.67 -9.10 4.24
C PHE A 82 0.34 -10.43 4.91
N LYS A 83 1.25 -10.96 5.74
CA LYS A 83 1.00 -12.20 6.46
C LYS A 83 0.45 -11.96 7.86
N GLU A 84 -0.32 -12.94 8.36
CA GLU A 84 -0.82 -12.93 9.74
C GLU A 84 0.29 -13.20 10.76
N ARG A 85 1.30 -13.99 10.38
CA ARG A 85 2.36 -14.44 11.29
C ARG A 85 3.74 -14.15 10.72
N PHE A 86 4.64 -13.75 11.63
CA PHE A 86 6.07 -13.62 11.36
C PHE A 86 6.68 -14.98 11.07
N ASP A 87 7.25 -15.15 9.87
CA ASP A 87 8.08 -16.28 9.52
C ASP A 87 9.58 -15.89 9.66
N PRO A 88 10.31 -16.45 10.65
CA PRO A 88 11.73 -16.15 10.83
C PRO A 88 12.63 -16.61 9.67
N LEU A 89 12.10 -17.41 8.73
CA LEU A 89 12.84 -17.88 7.55
C LEU A 89 12.72 -16.93 6.34
N ALA A 90 11.82 -15.94 6.38
CA ALA A 90 11.61 -14.97 5.29
C ALA A 90 11.35 -13.55 5.85
N PRO A 91 12.34 -12.91 6.50
CA PRO A 91 12.13 -11.67 7.23
C PRO A 91 12.07 -10.40 6.37
N ASP A 92 12.60 -10.41 5.15
CA ASP A 92 12.95 -9.18 4.43
C ASP A 92 11.83 -8.58 3.56
N ASP A 93 10.84 -9.37 3.13
CA ASP A 93 9.85 -8.92 2.13
C ASP A 93 8.39 -9.04 2.59
N ILE A 94 8.19 -9.41 3.86
CA ILE A 94 6.87 -9.71 4.41
C ILE A 94 6.44 -8.59 5.35
N LYS A 95 5.37 -7.87 4.98
CA LYS A 95 4.67 -6.95 5.89
C LYS A 95 3.65 -7.74 6.71
N PHE A 96 3.28 -7.23 7.89
CA PHE A 96 2.42 -7.95 8.83
C PHE A 96 1.09 -7.25 9.06
N ILE A 97 0.05 -8.05 9.26
CA ILE A 97 -1.27 -7.55 9.65
C ILE A 97 -1.18 -7.05 11.10
N THR A 98 -1.27 -5.74 11.26
CA THR A 98 -1.18 -5.07 12.55
C THR A 98 -2.50 -5.19 13.30
N LYS A 99 -2.45 -5.42 14.62
CA LYS A 99 -3.64 -5.64 15.47
C LYS A 99 -4.57 -6.77 14.96
N GLY A 100 -4.04 -7.71 14.18
CA GLY A 100 -4.74 -8.89 13.69
C GLY A 100 -5.85 -8.62 12.66
N THR A 101 -6.13 -7.37 12.29
CA THR A 101 -7.20 -7.03 11.34
C THR A 101 -6.91 -5.81 10.48
N THR A 102 -5.75 -5.16 10.64
CA THR A 102 -5.45 -3.90 9.95
C THR A 102 -4.15 -4.01 9.17
N ILE A 103 -4.16 -3.61 7.90
CA ILE A 103 -2.94 -3.40 7.11
C ILE A 103 -2.67 -1.90 7.01
N ASP A 104 -1.40 -1.50 7.01
CA ASP A 104 -0.98 -0.12 6.79
C ASP A 104 -0.23 -0.03 5.47
N LEU A 105 -0.75 0.76 4.54
CA LEU A 105 -0.14 0.98 3.23
C LEU A 105 0.81 2.18 3.20
N LYS A 106 0.94 2.93 4.31
CA LYS A 106 1.78 4.13 4.37
C LYS A 106 3.20 3.87 3.86
N GLU A 107 3.88 2.87 4.44
CA GLU A 107 5.26 2.57 4.08
C GLU A 107 5.36 2.05 2.65
N ILE A 108 4.41 1.23 2.21
CA ILE A 108 4.37 0.70 0.84
C ILE A 108 4.23 1.83 -0.18
N ILE A 109 3.26 2.71 0.00
CA ILE A 109 3.06 3.85 -0.90
C ILE A 109 4.34 4.67 -1.02
N ARG A 110 5.03 4.92 0.10
CA ARG A 110 6.31 5.61 0.12
C ARG A 110 7.39 4.83 -0.62
N GLU A 111 7.57 3.55 -0.32
CA GLU A 111 8.56 2.66 -0.95
C GLU A 111 8.37 2.64 -2.47
N GLU A 112 7.14 2.42 -2.94
CA GLU A 112 6.82 2.37 -4.36
C GLU A 112 7.07 3.71 -5.08
N ILE A 113 6.70 4.83 -4.46
CA ILE A 113 6.98 6.16 -5.02
C ILE A 113 8.49 6.36 -5.17
N LEU A 114 9.27 6.02 -4.14
CA LEU A 114 10.72 6.16 -4.18
C LEU A 114 11.34 5.25 -5.26
N ILE A 115 10.91 4.00 -5.34
CA ILE A 115 11.35 3.06 -6.38
C ILE A 115 11.04 3.62 -7.78
N SER A 116 9.90 4.27 -7.97
CA SER A 116 9.53 4.90 -9.25
C SER A 116 10.36 6.13 -9.63
N ILE A 117 10.97 6.80 -8.65
CA ILE A 117 11.78 8.01 -8.87
C ILE A 117 13.21 7.64 -9.32
N TYR A 118 13.72 6.48 -8.88
CA TYR A 118 15.06 5.97 -9.19
C TYR A 118 15.12 5.17 -10.48
#